data_AF-A0A929MZZ9-F1
#
_entry.id   AF-A0A929MZZ9-F1
#
_cell.length_a   1.000
_cell.length_b   1.000
_cell.length_c   1.000
_cell.angle_alpha   90.00
_cell.angle_beta   90.00
_cell.angle_gamma   90.00
#
_symmetry.space_group_name_H-M   'P 1'
#
loop_
_entity.id
_entity.type
_entity.pdbx_description
1 polymer ?
#
loop_
_entity_poly.entity_id
_entity_poly.type
_entity_poly.pdbx_seq_one_letter_code
_entity_poly.pdbx_strand_id
1 'polypeptide(L)' 'GDLIFWSSNGAQSGIYHVAMYLGGGQMIEAPTFGVPVRITGVYSWGSIMPYAVRL' A
#
# COMPACT_ATOMS: atom_id res chain seq x y z
N GLY A 1 7.18 -0.92 -10.56
CA GLY A 1 6.95 -0.11 -9.35
C GLY A 1 7.30 -0.95 -8.14
N ASP A 2 7.34 -0.35 -6.96
CA ASP A 2 7.55 -1.08 -5.71
C ASP A 2 6.21 -1.44 -5.09
N LEU A 3 6.07 -2.66 -4.57
CA LEU A 3 4.92 -3.04 -3.76
C LEU A 3 5.10 -2.49 -2.35
N ILE A 4 4.09 -1.75 -1.90
CA ILE A 4 4.01 -1.18 -0.56
C ILE A 4 2.89 -1.88 0.21
N PHE A 5 3.11 -2.12 1.50
CA PHE A 5 2.23 -2.94 2.34
C PHE A 5 1.82 -2.17 3.59
N TRP A 6 0.57 -2.33 4.02
CA TRP A 6 0.09 -1.82 5.29
C TRP A 6 -0.15 -2.97 6.26
N SER A 7 0.25 -2.76 7.51
CA SER A 7 0.06 -3.71 8.61
C SER A 7 -0.55 -3.03 9.82
N SER A 8 -1.43 -3.77 10.52
CA SER A 8 -2.09 -3.30 11.74
C SER A 8 -1.17 -3.31 12.96
N ASN A 9 -0.06 -4.06 12.90
CA ASN A 9 0.86 -4.26 14.02
C ASN A 9 2.34 -4.13 13.63
N GLY A 10 2.63 -3.69 12.40
CA GLY A 10 4.01 -3.55 11.90
C GLY A 10 4.72 -4.89 11.63
N ALA A 11 4.05 -6.02 11.82
CA ALA A 11 4.56 -7.35 11.48
C ALA A 11 3.96 -7.84 10.17
N GLN A 12 4.67 -8.76 9.50
CA GLN A 12 4.23 -9.35 8.23
C GLN A 12 2.90 -10.10 8.37
N SER A 13 2.65 -10.72 9.52
CA SER A 13 1.39 -11.42 9.80
C SER A 13 0.19 -10.49 9.94
N GLY A 14 0.40 -9.19 10.19
CA GLY A 14 -0.66 -8.18 10.29
C GLY A 14 -0.94 -7.44 8.99
N ILE A 15 -0.32 -7.84 7.87
CA ILE A 15 -0.53 -7.19 6.58
C ILE A 15 -1.98 -7.38 6.14
N TYR A 16 -2.65 -6.26 5.84
CA TYR A 16 -4.06 -6.25 5.41
C TYR A 16 -4.30 -5.52 4.09
N HIS A 17 -3.32 -4.77 3.59
CA HIS A 17 -3.44 -4.06 2.31
C HIS A 17 -2.11 -4.03 1.56
N VAL A 18 -2.19 -4.01 0.24
CA VAL A 18 -1.05 -3.89 -0.67
C VAL A 18 -1.40 -2.99 -1.85
N ALA A 19 -0.45 -2.16 -2.26
CA ALA A 19 -0.59 -1.29 -3.44
C ALA A 19 0.73 -1.24 -4.22
N MET A 20 0.67 -0.78 -5.47
CA MET A 20 1.86 -0.55 -6.28
C MET A 20 2.20 0.94 -6.29
N TYR A 21 3.41 1.28 -5.86
CA TYR A 21 3.95 2.64 -5.88
C TYR A 21 4.37 3.03 -7.30
N LEU A 22 3.93 4.22 -7.71
CA LEU A 22 4.13 4.77 -9.04
C LEU A 22 5.21 5.87 -9.09
N GLY A 23 5.68 6.34 -7.92
CA GLY A 23 6.53 7.52 -7.81
C GLY A 23 5.74 8.78 -7.47
N GLY A 24 6.44 9.87 -7.14
CA GLY A 24 5.81 11.17 -6.87
C GLY A 24 4.80 11.18 -5.71
N GLY A 25 4.90 10.25 -4.76
CA GLY A 25 3.94 10.10 -3.67
C GLY A 25 2.61 9.45 -4.10
N GLN A 26 2.52 8.88 -5.30
CA GLN A 26 1.31 8.25 -5.82
C GLN A 26 1.40 6.72 -5.86
N MET A 27 0.25 6.08 -5.76
CA MET A 27 0.07 4.63 -5.84
C MET A 27 -1.21 4.25 -6.58
N ILE A 28 -1.26 3.03 -7.11
CA ILE A 28 -2.48 2.40 -7.62
C ILE A 28 -2.93 1.27 -6.68
N GLU A 29 -4.22 1.24 -6.37
CA GLU A 29 -4.80 0.30 -5.40
C GLU A 29 -6.22 -0.14 -5.76
N ALA A 30 -6.63 -1.26 -5.16
CA ALA A 30 -8.02 -1.69 -5.03
C ALA A 30 -8.40 -1.67 -3.53
N PRO A 31 -8.96 -0.56 -3.00
CA PRO A 31 -8.94 -0.30 -1.56
C PRO A 31 -9.98 -1.10 -0.77
N THR A 32 -11.21 -1.23 -1.28
CA THR A 32 -12.29 -1.94 -0.60
C THR A 32 -13.46 -2.19 -1.56
N PHE A 33 -14.45 -2.97 -1.11
CA PHE A 33 -15.65 -3.28 -1.87
C PHE A 33 -16.41 -2.02 -2.30
N GLY A 34 -16.89 -2.03 -3.54
CA GLY A 34 -17.65 -0.91 -4.11
C GLY A 34 -16.81 0.29 -4.53
N VAL A 35 -15.49 0.28 -4.28
CA VAL A 35 -14.57 1.32 -4.75
C VAL A 35 -13.73 0.76 -5.90
N PRO A 36 -13.78 1.37 -7.10
CA PRO A 36 -13.01 0.90 -8.24
C PRO A 36 -11.50 1.11 -8.01
N VAL A 37 -10.70 0.41 -8.82
CA VAL A 37 -9.26 0.62 -8.88
C VAL A 37 -8.98 2.08 -9.22
N ARG A 38 -8.06 2.70 -8.47
CA ARG A 38 -7.77 4.13 -8.59
C ARG A 38 -6.30 4.43 -8.37
N ILE A 39 -5.86 5.56 -8.91
CA ILE A 39 -4.60 6.21 -8.54
C ILE A 39 -4.90 7.22 -7.45
N THR A 40 -4.13 7.21 -6.37
CA THR A 40 -4.28 8.13 -5.25
C THR A 40 -2.91 8.44 -4.63
N GLY A 41 -2.85 9.45 -3.76
CA GLY A 41 -1.68 9.68 -2.92
C GLY A 41 -1.51 8.56 -1.89
N VAL A 42 -0.26 8.23 -1.55
CA VAL A 42 0.04 7.31 -0.46
C VAL A 42 -0.49 7.89 0.86
N TYR A 43 -1.22 7.07 1.61
CA TYR A 43 -1.88 7.46 2.85
C TYR A 43 -1.57 6.48 4.00
N SER A 44 -1.98 6.85 5.23
CA SER A 44 -1.74 6.05 6.44
C SER A 44 -0.28 5.66 6.64
N TRP A 45 0.63 6.63 6.45
CA TRP A 45 2.09 6.44 6.54
C TRP A 45 2.56 5.72 7.81
N GLY A 46 1.87 5.88 8.94
CA GLY A 46 2.19 5.20 10.21
C GLY A 46 1.92 3.69 10.22
N SER A 47 1.17 3.17 9.25
CA SER A 47 0.85 1.75 9.12
C SER A 47 1.60 1.08 7.97
N ILE A 48 2.46 1.82 7.25
CA ILE A 48 3.26 1.28 6.15
C ILE A 48 4.41 0.45 6.71
N MET A 49 4.60 -0.74 6.14
CA MET A 49 5.73 -1.61 6.48
C MET A 49 7.06 -0.94 6.10
N PRO A 50 8.13 -1.11 6.91
CA PRO A 50 9.42 -0.47 6.67
C PRO A 50 10.15 -0.97 5.41
N TYR A 51 9.63 -2.02 4.76
CA TYR A 51 10.21 -2.61 3.55
C TYR A 51 9.18 -2.65 2.42
N ALA A 52 9.64 -2.39 1.21
CA ALA A 52 8.89 -2.55 -0.04
C ALA A 52 9.51 -3.70 -0.85
N VAL A 53 8.70 -4.31 -1.72
CA VAL A 53 9.16 -5.41 -2.59
C VAL A 53 9.25 -4.93 -4.03
N ARG A 54 10.36 -5.24 -4.70
CA ARG A 54 10.56 -5.07 -6.14
C ARG A 54 10.75 -6.46 -6.77
N LEU A 55 10.05 -6.69 -7.88
CA LEU A 55 10.18 -7.88 -8.72
C LEU A 55 10.87 -7.51 -10.04
#